data_AF-A0A6P4JSW2-F1
#
_entry.id   AF-A0A6P4JSW2-F1
#
_cell.length_a   1.000
_cell.length_b   1.000
_cell.length_c   1.000
_cell.angle_alpha   90.00
_cell.angle_beta   90.00
_cell.angle_gamma   90.00
#
_symmetry.space_group_name_H-M   'P 1'
#
loop_
_entity.id
_entity.type
_entity.pdbx_description
1 polymer ?
#
loop_
_entity_poly.entity_id
_entity_poly.type
_entity_poly.pdbx_seq_one_letter_code
_entity_poly.pdbx_strand_id
1 'polypeptide(L)'
;MSLKFNEALKILLEGLPKPSNPESKLYTQDAIEISVKINQELINMNSIFKGTVSGWLDTCTYLLKDIYKIWIPHICINMPFKIEPRLVGGHPLRVYRLKTSAYHPVVENGYVNFLKLTKLFYWDISQAIQKLGKINCKSGRTYNSLHTEFIEPDRFQIVIKEYEEQQAPSILYNFSISFTFSQESPSYLFFHDHFQQTEKSIIIELPTKISEMVNKINVLLLQLDLDSSLTVDDMHCIVGHVILKLQEDKLEEILLEVMTKFIPLLKNFGPLVFACAKLWKFKQAGSVKMSELKAVFGME
;
A
#
# COMPACT_ATOMS: atom_id res chain seq x y z
N MET A 1 -25.93 21.45 -18.97
CA MET A 1 -25.42 22.53 -18.09
C MET A 1 -23.90 22.39 -18.01
N SER A 2 -23.13 23.48 -18.10
CA SER A 2 -21.67 23.43 -17.91
C SER A 2 -21.36 23.46 -16.42
N LEU A 3 -20.43 22.63 -15.97
CA LEU A 3 -19.99 22.53 -14.58
C LEU A 3 -18.57 23.08 -14.45
N LYS A 4 -18.15 23.49 -13.27
CA LYS A 4 -16.72 23.76 -13.03
C LYS A 4 -15.94 22.46 -13.26
N PHE A 5 -14.76 22.57 -13.87
CA PHE A 5 -14.01 21.40 -14.30
C PHE A 5 -13.71 20.41 -13.17
N ASN A 6 -13.27 20.90 -12.00
CA ASN A 6 -13.01 20.06 -10.83
C ASN A 6 -14.30 19.37 -10.31
N GLU A 7 -15.42 20.08 -10.27
CA GLU A 7 -16.72 19.49 -9.88
C GLU A 7 -17.16 18.39 -10.85
N ALA A 8 -17.00 18.63 -12.16
CA ALA A 8 -17.30 17.63 -13.18
C ALA A 8 -16.41 16.38 -13.04
N LEU A 9 -15.12 16.56 -12.76
CA LEU A 9 -14.20 15.44 -12.52
C LEU A 9 -14.58 14.65 -11.27
N LYS A 10 -14.95 15.32 -10.16
CA LYS A 10 -15.41 14.63 -8.95
C LYS A 10 -16.63 13.76 -9.23
N ILE A 11 -17.63 14.32 -9.91
CA ILE A 11 -18.85 13.60 -10.30
C ILE A 11 -18.52 12.41 -11.22
N LEU A 12 -17.64 12.60 -12.21
CA LEU A 12 -17.20 11.50 -13.09
C LEU A 12 -16.57 10.37 -12.29
N LEU A 13 -15.61 10.68 -11.41
CA LEU A 13 -14.86 9.70 -10.63
C LEU A 13 -15.72 8.97 -9.59
N GLU A 14 -16.71 9.64 -9.01
CA GLU A 14 -17.67 9.04 -8.08
C GLU A 14 -18.69 8.13 -8.78
N GLY A 15 -18.99 8.43 -10.05
CA GLY A 15 -19.88 7.64 -10.89
C GLY A 15 -19.23 6.43 -11.58
N LEU A 16 -17.92 6.22 -11.41
CA LEU A 16 -17.23 5.09 -12.00
C LEU A 16 -17.72 3.76 -11.39
N PRO A 17 -17.83 2.70 -12.21
CA PRO A 17 -18.19 1.38 -11.70
C PRO A 17 -17.17 0.97 -10.64
N LYS A 18 -17.66 0.65 -9.44
CA LYS A 18 -16.82 0.01 -8.43
C LYS A 18 -16.48 -1.38 -8.95
N PRO A 19 -15.22 -1.82 -8.84
CA PRO A 19 -14.88 -3.19 -9.21
C PRO A 19 -15.67 -4.15 -8.32
N SER A 20 -16.69 -4.78 -8.89
CA SER A 20 -17.53 -5.76 -8.22
C SER A 20 -17.06 -7.14 -8.64
N ASN A 21 -16.35 -7.86 -7.77
CA ASN A 21 -16.07 -9.27 -8.04
C ASN A 21 -16.32 -10.16 -6.80
N PRO A 22 -17.28 -11.10 -6.83
CA PRO A 22 -17.51 -12.05 -5.75
C PRO A 22 -16.28 -12.91 -5.42
N GLU A 23 -15.36 -13.17 -6.36
CA GLU A 23 -14.13 -13.91 -6.06
C GLU A 23 -13.20 -13.15 -5.10
N SER A 24 -13.13 -11.82 -5.22
CA SER A 24 -12.34 -10.99 -4.30
C SER A 24 -12.80 -11.11 -2.85
N LYS A 25 -14.09 -11.39 -2.62
CA LYS A 25 -14.65 -11.62 -1.28
C LYS A 25 -14.14 -12.92 -0.67
N LEU A 26 -14.00 -13.98 -1.47
CA LEU A 26 -13.46 -15.26 -1.00
C LEU A 26 -11.96 -15.14 -0.65
N TYR A 27 -11.15 -14.53 -1.51
CA TYR A 27 -9.73 -14.30 -1.21
C TYR A 27 -9.53 -13.35 -0.02
N THR A 28 -10.43 -12.38 0.16
CA THR A 28 -10.41 -11.51 1.34
C THR A 28 -10.71 -12.29 2.61
N GLN A 29 -11.69 -13.20 2.59
CA GLN A 29 -11.98 -14.07 3.73
C GLN A 29 -10.80 -15.00 4.05
N ASP A 30 -10.18 -15.58 3.02
CA ASP A 30 -9.01 -16.44 3.18
C ASP A 30 -7.82 -15.67 3.76
N ALA A 31 -7.56 -14.45 3.27
CA ALA A 31 -6.51 -13.59 3.81
C ALA A 31 -6.76 -13.22 5.28
N ILE A 32 -8.02 -13.00 5.70
CA ILE A 32 -8.35 -12.83 7.12
C ILE A 32 -7.97 -14.07 7.92
N GLU A 33 -8.38 -15.25 7.46
CA GLU A 33 -8.09 -16.51 8.14
C GLU A 33 -6.59 -16.78 8.23
N ILE A 34 -5.85 -16.58 7.14
CA ILE A 34 -4.40 -16.74 7.08
C ILE A 34 -3.71 -15.77 8.03
N SER A 35 -4.12 -14.49 8.06
CA SER A 35 -3.54 -13.48 8.97
C SER A 35 -3.71 -13.88 10.44
N VAL A 36 -4.87 -14.44 10.79
CA VAL A 36 -5.13 -14.98 12.13
C VAL A 36 -4.20 -16.17 12.43
N LYS A 37 -4.02 -17.08 11.46
CA LYS A 37 -3.11 -18.23 11.60
C LYS A 37 -1.65 -17.81 11.76
N ILE A 38 -1.19 -16.80 11.02
CA ILE A 38 0.16 -16.20 11.19
C ILE A 38 0.34 -15.67 12.62
N ASN A 39 -0.60 -14.87 13.10
CA ASN A 39 -0.56 -14.34 14.46
C ASN A 39 -0.61 -15.46 15.52
N GLN A 40 -1.38 -16.52 15.28
CA GLN A 40 -1.43 -17.68 16.17
C GLN A 40 -0.08 -18.41 16.21
N GLU A 41 0.62 -18.56 15.10
CA GLU A 41 1.95 -19.16 15.09
C GLU A 41 2.99 -18.31 15.82
N LEU A 42 2.90 -16.98 15.72
CA LEU A 42 3.71 -16.07 16.54
C LEU A 42 3.48 -16.30 18.04
N ILE A 43 2.24 -16.55 18.46
CA ILE A 43 1.89 -16.92 19.84
C ILE A 43 2.46 -18.29 20.20
N ASN A 44 2.25 -19.31 19.35
CA ASN A 44 2.65 -20.69 19.58
C ASN A 44 4.17 -20.82 19.77
N MET A 45 4.96 -20.03 19.03
CA MET A 45 6.41 -20.02 19.17
C MET A 45 6.95 -19.06 20.22
N ASN A 46 6.07 -18.44 21.01
CA ASN A 46 6.42 -17.49 22.06
C ASN A 46 7.28 -16.31 21.55
N SER A 47 6.96 -15.81 20.35
CA SER A 47 7.63 -14.66 19.76
C SER A 47 7.54 -13.41 20.64
N ILE A 48 8.55 -12.55 20.55
CA ILE A 48 8.49 -11.20 21.15
C ILE A 48 7.39 -10.32 20.52
N PHE A 49 6.87 -10.70 19.35
CA PHE A 49 5.82 -10.01 18.62
C PHE A 49 4.42 -10.59 18.84
N LYS A 50 4.27 -11.63 19.68
CA LYS A 50 2.98 -12.27 19.95
C LYS A 50 1.94 -11.24 20.41
N GLY A 51 0.79 -11.18 19.72
CA GLY A 51 -0.29 -10.25 20.04
C GLY A 51 0.01 -8.76 19.80
N THR A 52 1.13 -8.41 19.15
CA THR A 52 1.52 -7.02 18.88
C THR A 52 1.30 -6.57 17.44
N VAL A 53 1.09 -7.53 16.53
CA VAL A 53 1.08 -7.30 15.08
C VAL A 53 -0.34 -7.08 14.56
N SER A 54 -0.53 -6.01 13.79
CA SER A 54 -1.81 -5.61 13.22
C SER A 54 -1.65 -4.96 11.84
N GLY A 55 -2.76 -4.74 11.12
CA GLY A 55 -2.74 -4.12 9.78
C GLY A 55 -2.59 -5.10 8.62
N TRP A 56 -2.64 -6.41 8.87
CA TRP A 56 -2.44 -7.45 7.84
C TRP A 56 -3.30 -7.27 6.58
N LEU A 57 -4.59 -6.96 6.72
CA LEU A 57 -5.51 -6.90 5.57
C LEU A 57 -5.23 -5.76 4.61
N ASP A 58 -4.67 -4.67 5.13
CA ASP A 58 -4.27 -3.53 4.34
C ASP A 58 -3.05 -3.89 3.48
N THR A 59 -2.26 -4.89 3.92
CA THR A 59 -1.08 -5.43 3.22
C THR A 59 -1.35 -6.46 2.15
N CYS A 60 -2.58 -6.97 2.06
CA CYS A 60 -2.95 -8.02 1.13
C CYS A 60 -3.31 -7.47 -0.25
N THR A 61 -2.67 -8.00 -1.27
CA THR A 61 -3.05 -7.86 -2.68
C THR A 61 -3.48 -9.21 -3.24
N TYR A 62 -4.55 -9.19 -4.05
CA TYR A 62 -5.06 -10.36 -4.76
C TYR A 62 -4.79 -10.14 -6.25
N LEU A 63 -3.86 -10.89 -6.84
CA LEU A 63 -3.40 -10.62 -8.21
C LEU A 63 -4.36 -11.10 -9.31
N LEU A 64 -5.63 -11.32 -8.98
CA LEU A 64 -6.70 -11.43 -9.98
C LEU A 64 -7.15 -10.02 -10.40
N LYS A 65 -6.30 -9.40 -11.23
CA LYS A 65 -6.47 -8.31 -12.22
C LYS A 65 -7.36 -7.07 -11.97
N ASP A 66 -8.28 -7.03 -11.01
CA ASP A 66 -9.36 -6.04 -11.07
C ASP A 66 -9.41 -5.03 -9.92
N ILE A 67 -8.60 -5.19 -8.86
CA ILE A 67 -8.53 -4.23 -7.75
C ILE A 67 -7.08 -4.05 -7.33
N TYR A 68 -6.56 -2.85 -7.54
CA TYR A 68 -5.23 -2.52 -7.08
C TYR A 68 -5.29 -1.95 -5.66
N LYS A 69 -4.67 -2.65 -4.71
CA LYS A 69 -4.51 -2.20 -3.32
C LYS A 69 -3.10 -1.63 -3.02
N ILE A 70 -2.23 -1.50 -4.02
CA ILE A 70 -0.78 -1.53 -3.77
C ILE A 70 -0.14 -0.15 -3.58
N TRP A 71 -0.32 0.55 -2.46
CA TRP A 71 0.81 1.37 -1.98
C TRP A 71 1.31 0.81 -0.68
N ILE A 72 2.63 0.50 -0.62
CA ILE A 72 3.30 -0.32 0.40
C ILE A 72 2.73 0.00 1.79
N PRO A 73 1.72 -0.76 2.21
CA PRO A 73 1.01 -0.52 3.45
C PRO A 73 1.93 -0.95 4.58
N HIS A 74 1.75 -0.34 5.74
CA HIS A 74 2.56 -0.69 6.90
C HIS A 74 1.86 -1.72 7.75
N ILE A 75 2.57 -2.80 8.08
CA ILE A 75 2.21 -3.58 9.25
C ILE A 75 2.56 -2.78 10.50
N CYS A 76 1.67 -2.78 11.48
CA CYS A 76 1.86 -2.05 12.73
C CYS A 76 2.24 -3.03 13.84
N ILE A 77 3.42 -2.82 14.43
CA ILE A 77 3.94 -3.60 15.54
C ILE A 77 3.96 -2.72 16.79
N ASN A 78 3.13 -3.08 17.77
CA ASN A 78 3.09 -2.36 19.04
C ASN A 78 4.00 -2.99 20.09
N MET A 79 5.18 -2.43 20.28
CA MET A 79 6.15 -2.87 21.27
C MET A 79 5.64 -2.59 22.70
N PRO A 80 5.79 -3.52 23.66
CA PRO A 80 5.16 -3.43 24.98
C PRO A 80 5.90 -2.53 25.98
N PHE A 81 6.79 -1.65 25.52
CA PHE A 81 7.62 -0.80 26.38
C PHE A 81 7.67 0.64 25.90
N LYS A 82 7.96 1.55 26.84
CA LYS A 82 8.06 2.99 26.59
C LYS A 82 9.42 3.37 26.00
N ILE A 83 9.42 4.49 25.29
CA ILE A 83 10.61 5.08 24.69
C ILE A 83 10.67 6.59 25.00
N GLU A 84 11.88 7.13 24.93
CA GLU A 84 12.17 8.57 24.93
C GLU A 84 12.87 8.91 23.60
N PRO A 85 12.21 9.58 22.66
CA PRO A 85 12.82 9.97 21.40
C PRO A 85 13.93 11.00 21.62
N ARG A 86 15.10 10.77 21.02
CA ARG A 86 16.24 11.70 21.01
C ARG A 86 16.52 12.10 19.58
N LEU A 87 16.27 13.38 19.25
CA LEU A 87 16.51 13.92 17.91
C LEU A 87 17.98 13.77 17.54
N VAL A 88 18.24 13.33 16.32
CA VAL A 88 19.60 13.24 15.76
C VAL A 88 19.94 14.59 15.12
N GLY A 89 20.91 15.29 15.71
CA GLY A 89 21.38 16.58 15.17
C GLY A 89 22.04 16.42 13.80
N GLY A 90 21.89 17.43 12.94
CA GLY A 90 22.58 17.52 11.65
C GLY A 90 21.98 16.67 10.51
N HIS A 91 20.91 15.91 10.77
CA HIS A 91 20.21 15.17 9.72
C HIS A 91 19.17 16.06 9.01
N PRO A 92 19.09 16.07 7.67
CA PRO A 92 18.16 16.95 6.92
C PRO A 92 16.68 16.63 7.17
N LEU A 93 16.41 15.42 7.66
CA LEU A 93 15.08 14.95 8.06
C LEU A 93 15.03 14.77 9.58
N ARG A 94 13.89 15.06 10.21
CA ARG A 94 13.66 14.87 11.65
C ARG A 94 13.64 13.37 12.00
N VAL A 95 14.81 12.82 12.30
CA VAL A 95 15.00 11.42 12.68
C VAL A 95 15.48 11.30 14.13
N TYR A 96 15.21 10.14 14.74
CA TYR A 96 15.34 9.93 16.18
C TYR A 96 16.10 8.64 16.50
N ARG A 97 16.80 8.65 17.62
CA ARG A 97 17.18 7.44 18.37
C ARG A 97 16.20 7.26 19.51
N LEU A 98 15.68 6.05 19.69
CA LEU A 98 14.67 5.77 20.71
C LEU A 98 15.34 5.20 21.95
N LYS A 99 15.46 6.01 23.00
CA LYS A 99 16.03 5.56 24.28
C LYS A 99 14.98 4.80 25.08
N THR A 100 15.36 3.75 25.79
CA THR A 100 14.46 3.01 26.69
C THR A 100 15.24 2.38 27.84
N SER A 101 14.58 2.18 28.97
CA SER A 101 15.09 1.39 30.10
C SER A 101 14.62 -0.07 30.08
N ALA A 102 13.83 -0.46 29.08
CA ALA A 102 13.28 -1.81 28.99
C ALA A 102 14.39 -2.84 28.73
N TYR A 103 14.34 -3.93 29.49
CA TYR A 103 15.16 -5.12 29.22
C TYR A 103 14.52 -5.92 28.08
N HIS A 104 15.01 -5.73 26.86
CA HIS A 104 14.43 -6.35 25.66
C HIS A 104 15.53 -6.73 24.66
N PRO A 105 15.41 -7.86 23.91
CA PRO A 105 16.46 -8.33 23.00
C PRO A 105 16.92 -7.33 21.93
N VAL A 106 16.03 -6.40 21.56
CA VAL A 106 16.28 -5.37 20.53
C VAL A 106 16.90 -4.09 21.10
N VAL A 107 17.14 -4.01 22.40
CA VAL A 107 17.72 -2.84 23.06
C VAL A 107 19.22 -3.04 23.26
N GLU A 108 20.01 -2.09 22.79
CA GLU A 108 21.46 -2.07 22.90
C GLU A 108 21.91 -0.72 23.46
N ASN A 109 22.70 -0.75 24.53
CA ASN A 109 23.18 0.46 25.22
C ASN A 109 22.05 1.44 25.61
N GLY A 110 20.87 0.92 25.95
CA GLY A 110 19.69 1.71 26.32
C GLY A 110 18.94 2.34 25.14
N TYR A 111 19.21 1.91 23.90
CA TYR A 111 18.51 2.37 22.70
C TYR A 111 17.92 1.19 21.92
N VAL A 112 16.76 1.40 21.30
CA VAL A 112 16.17 0.43 20.38
C VAL A 112 17.03 0.35 19.11
N ASN A 113 17.55 -0.83 18.80
CA ASN A 113 18.25 -1.10 17.54
C ASN A 113 17.23 -1.52 16.46
N PHE A 114 17.00 -0.64 15.50
CA PHE A 114 16.03 -0.88 14.43
C PHE A 114 16.37 -2.10 13.59
N LEU A 115 17.60 -2.20 13.08
CA LEU A 115 18.01 -3.30 12.20
C LEU A 115 17.84 -4.65 12.90
N LYS A 116 18.17 -4.72 14.19
CA LYS A 116 17.96 -5.92 15.00
C LYS A 116 16.50 -6.23 15.18
N LEU A 117 15.68 -5.23 15.51
CA LEU A 117 14.23 -5.38 15.66
C LEU A 117 13.58 -5.92 14.38
N THR A 118 13.94 -5.38 13.23
CA THR A 118 13.39 -5.76 11.93
C THR A 118 13.88 -7.12 11.46
N LYS A 119 15.16 -7.46 11.67
CA LYS A 119 15.68 -8.81 11.39
C LYS A 119 15.02 -9.88 12.26
N LEU A 120 14.80 -9.60 13.55
CA LEU A 120 14.09 -10.52 14.43
C LEU A 120 12.64 -10.72 13.96
N PHE A 121 11.97 -9.64 13.57
CA PHE A 121 10.60 -9.74 13.03
C PHE A 121 10.55 -10.61 11.77
N TYR A 122 11.45 -10.38 10.83
CA TYR A 122 11.55 -11.19 9.62
C TYR A 122 11.75 -12.68 9.93
N TRP A 123 12.68 -12.98 10.83
CA TRP A 123 12.99 -14.35 11.19
C TRP A 123 11.77 -15.03 11.83
N ASP A 124 11.12 -14.37 12.79
CA ASP A 124 9.92 -14.87 13.43
C ASP A 124 8.80 -15.12 12.41
N ILE A 125 8.53 -14.18 11.51
CA ILE A 125 7.53 -14.36 10.45
C ILE A 125 7.89 -15.50 9.50
N SER A 126 9.16 -15.61 9.10
CA SER A 126 9.63 -16.71 8.24
C SER A 126 9.38 -18.07 8.89
N GLN A 127 9.67 -18.19 10.19
CA GLN A 127 9.42 -19.41 10.96
C GLN A 127 7.92 -19.69 11.14
N ALA A 128 7.11 -18.66 11.40
CA ALA A 128 5.66 -18.80 11.49
C ALA A 128 5.07 -19.32 10.18
N ILE A 129 5.49 -18.76 9.04
CA ILE A 129 5.05 -19.20 7.71
C ILE A 129 5.49 -20.63 7.40
N GLN A 130 6.73 -20.99 7.71
CA GLN A 130 7.22 -22.36 7.55
C GLN A 130 6.42 -23.37 8.39
N LYS A 131 6.03 -23.01 9.61
CA LYS A 131 5.23 -23.88 10.49
C LYS A 131 3.79 -24.05 10.03
N LEU A 132 3.20 -23.02 9.42
CA LEU A 132 1.86 -23.14 8.84
C LEU A 132 1.82 -24.21 7.74
N GLY A 133 2.87 -24.30 6.92
CA GLY A 133 2.95 -25.25 5.83
C GLY A 133 1.71 -25.14 4.92
N LYS A 134 0.91 -26.20 4.87
CA LYS A 134 -0.35 -26.25 4.11
C LYS A 134 -1.50 -25.60 4.89
N ILE A 135 -2.20 -24.65 4.26
CA ILE A 135 -3.37 -24.00 4.83
C ILE A 135 -4.65 -24.40 4.08
N ASN A 136 -5.60 -25.01 4.80
CA ASN A 136 -6.97 -25.16 4.33
C ASN A 136 -7.82 -24.01 4.90
N CYS A 137 -8.55 -23.30 4.04
CA CYS A 137 -9.42 -22.18 4.43
C CYS A 137 -10.89 -22.59 4.42
N LYS A 138 -11.72 -21.86 5.17
CA LYS A 138 -13.18 -22.09 5.25
C LYS A 138 -13.90 -21.88 3.91
N SER A 139 -13.30 -21.17 2.96
CA SER A 139 -13.79 -21.05 1.59
C SER A 139 -13.73 -22.35 0.80
N GLY A 140 -13.01 -23.38 1.31
CA GLY A 140 -12.70 -24.62 0.60
C GLY A 140 -11.38 -24.57 -0.16
N ARG A 141 -10.73 -23.39 -0.27
CA ARG A 141 -9.41 -23.27 -0.91
C ARG A 141 -8.30 -23.84 -0.04
N THR A 142 -7.26 -24.29 -0.72
CA THR A 142 -6.08 -24.88 -0.10
C THR A 142 -4.83 -24.22 -0.67
N TYR A 143 -3.98 -23.72 0.21
CA TYR A 143 -2.71 -23.09 -0.13
C TYR A 143 -1.57 -24.00 0.29
N ASN A 144 -0.80 -24.49 -0.69
CA ASN A 144 0.24 -25.50 -0.46
C ASN A 144 1.66 -24.91 -0.51
N SER A 145 1.84 -23.71 -1.06
CA SER A 145 3.13 -23.05 -1.18
C SER A 145 3.08 -21.69 -0.53
N LEU A 146 3.75 -21.57 0.61
CA LEU A 146 3.86 -20.35 1.38
C LEU A 146 5.33 -20.05 1.65
N HIS A 147 5.76 -18.83 1.34
CA HIS A 147 7.13 -18.41 1.63
C HIS A 147 7.20 -16.92 1.90
N THR A 148 8.32 -16.51 2.46
CA THR A 148 8.60 -15.11 2.78
C THR A 148 9.78 -14.63 1.96
N GLU A 149 9.75 -13.38 1.55
CA GLU A 149 10.83 -12.75 0.80
C GLU A 149 11.24 -11.45 1.51
N PHE A 150 12.55 -11.29 1.69
CA PHE A 150 13.15 -10.08 2.23
C PHE A 150 13.72 -9.27 1.07
N ILE A 151 13.06 -8.16 0.73
CA ILE A 151 13.43 -7.35 -0.43
C ILE A 151 14.44 -6.29 0.00
N GLU A 152 14.07 -5.50 1.00
CA GLU A 152 14.84 -4.39 1.54
C GLU A 152 14.73 -4.37 3.07
N PRO A 153 15.63 -3.66 3.78
CA PRO A 153 15.62 -3.58 5.25
C PRO A 153 14.26 -3.25 5.89
N ASP A 154 13.36 -2.61 5.15
CA ASP A 154 12.03 -2.20 5.58
C ASP A 154 10.91 -2.68 4.65
N ARG A 155 11.17 -3.63 3.72
CA ARG A 155 10.16 -4.15 2.79
C ARG A 155 10.13 -5.68 2.77
N PHE A 156 8.94 -6.21 3.03
CA PHE A 156 8.67 -7.63 3.24
C PHE A 156 7.59 -8.14 2.30
N GLN A 157 7.74 -9.39 1.88
CA GLN A 157 6.66 -10.11 1.22
C GLN A 157 6.36 -11.45 1.87
N ILE A 158 5.08 -11.81 1.87
CA ILE A 158 4.60 -13.16 2.13
C ILE A 158 3.81 -13.59 0.90
N VAL A 159 4.32 -14.60 0.22
CA VAL A 159 3.80 -15.10 -1.04
C VAL A 159 3.01 -16.37 -0.75
N ILE A 160 1.74 -16.38 -1.16
CA ILE A 160 0.83 -17.50 -0.91
C ILE A 160 0.22 -17.97 -2.24
N LYS A 161 0.48 -19.23 -2.55
CA LYS A 161 0.04 -19.90 -3.78
C LYS A 161 -0.78 -21.14 -3.45
N GLU A 162 -1.73 -21.46 -4.31
CA GLU A 162 -2.45 -22.72 -4.25
C GLU A 162 -1.52 -23.89 -4.64
N TYR A 163 -0.64 -23.65 -5.62
CA TYR A 163 0.31 -24.63 -6.17
C TYR A 163 1.68 -24.00 -6.38
N GLU A 164 2.76 -24.78 -6.27
CA GLU A 164 4.13 -24.27 -6.37
C GLU A 164 4.45 -23.71 -7.77
N GLU A 165 3.98 -24.36 -8.84
CA GLU A 165 4.21 -23.93 -10.22
C GLU A 165 3.41 -22.68 -10.63
N GLN A 166 2.55 -22.17 -9.75
CA GLN A 166 1.72 -21.00 -10.02
C GLN A 166 2.61 -19.76 -10.21
N GLN A 167 2.54 -19.13 -11.40
CA GLN A 167 3.40 -17.98 -11.73
C GLN A 167 3.10 -16.76 -10.84
N ALA A 168 1.83 -16.39 -10.70
CA ALA A 168 1.40 -15.24 -9.88
C ALA A 168 0.77 -15.72 -8.56
N PRO A 169 1.10 -15.13 -7.40
CA PRO A 169 0.49 -15.54 -6.14
C PRO A 169 -1.02 -15.29 -6.08
N SER A 170 -1.74 -16.17 -5.40
CA SER A 170 -3.16 -16.01 -5.10
C SER A 170 -3.37 -14.88 -4.08
N ILE A 171 -2.52 -14.85 -3.05
CA ILE A 171 -2.49 -13.79 -2.04
C ILE A 171 -1.03 -13.36 -1.87
N LEU A 172 -0.79 -12.06 -1.96
CA LEU A 172 0.50 -11.44 -1.69
C LEU A 172 0.34 -10.45 -0.54
N TYR A 173 1.04 -10.68 0.56
CA TYR A 173 1.30 -9.65 1.54
C TYR A 173 2.55 -8.91 1.09
N ASN A 174 2.48 -7.60 0.89
CA ASN A 174 3.64 -6.77 0.55
C ASN A 174 3.57 -5.54 1.45
N PHE A 175 4.55 -5.35 2.33
CA PHE A 175 4.45 -4.32 3.37
C PHE A 175 5.78 -3.81 3.88
N SER A 176 5.72 -2.63 4.47
CA SER A 176 6.75 -2.08 5.33
C SER A 176 6.36 -2.21 6.80
N ILE A 177 7.30 -1.94 7.71
CA ILE A 177 7.03 -2.03 9.15
C ILE A 177 6.92 -0.64 9.75
N SER A 178 5.91 -0.46 10.59
CA SER A 178 5.76 0.68 11.48
C SER A 178 5.73 0.19 12.93
N PHE A 179 6.39 0.94 13.81
CA PHE A 179 6.45 0.63 15.23
C PHE A 179 5.71 1.67 16.05
N THR A 180 4.90 1.19 16.99
CA THR A 180 4.40 1.98 18.12
C THR A 180 4.94 1.39 19.41
N PHE A 181 4.94 2.19 20.48
CA PHE A 181 5.55 1.81 21.75
C PHE A 181 4.54 2.10 22.87
N SER A 182 4.21 1.09 23.67
CA SER A 182 3.22 1.17 24.76
C SER A 182 1.84 1.72 24.33
N GLN A 183 1.41 1.44 23.09
CA GLN A 183 0.18 1.97 22.48
C GLN A 183 0.17 3.51 22.35
N GLU A 184 1.31 4.18 22.55
CA GLU A 184 1.43 5.62 22.42
C GLU A 184 1.59 6.00 20.94
N SER A 185 0.92 7.08 20.53
CA SER A 185 1.26 7.84 19.32
C SER A 185 2.47 8.73 19.65
N PRO A 186 3.47 8.88 18.77
CA PRO A 186 3.49 8.68 17.31
C PRO A 186 3.94 7.28 16.86
N SER A 187 3.85 7.02 15.55
CA SER A 187 4.45 5.84 14.92
C SER A 187 5.87 6.13 14.41
N TYR A 188 6.70 5.10 14.35
CA TYR A 188 8.09 5.20 13.93
C TYR A 188 8.40 4.27 12.76
N LEU A 189 8.99 4.83 11.71
CA LEU A 189 9.39 4.15 10.48
C LEU A 189 10.91 4.05 10.38
N PHE A 190 11.41 3.10 9.59
CA PHE A 190 12.83 3.05 9.28
C PHE A 190 13.26 4.22 8.42
N PHE A 191 14.42 4.80 8.72
CA PHE A 191 15.10 5.68 7.78
C PHE A 191 16.61 5.67 8.02
N HIS A 192 17.38 5.05 7.12
CA HIS A 192 18.86 5.09 7.12
C HIS A 192 19.47 4.95 8.54
N ASP A 193 19.16 3.84 9.22
CA ASP A 193 19.60 3.49 10.59
C ASP A 193 18.96 4.25 11.75
N HIS A 194 17.97 5.09 11.47
CA HIS A 194 17.24 5.87 12.48
C HIS A 194 15.74 5.64 12.38
N PHE A 195 15.01 6.22 13.34
CA PHE A 195 13.56 6.22 13.35
C PHE A 195 13.04 7.55 12.84
N GLN A 196 12.24 7.53 11.79
CA GLN A 196 11.45 8.69 11.39
C GLN A 196 10.12 8.66 12.13
N GLN A 197 9.83 9.74 12.85
CA GLN A 197 8.54 9.91 13.51
C GLN A 197 7.49 10.34 12.51
N THR A 198 6.32 9.71 12.53
CA THR A 198 5.17 10.09 11.71
C THR A 198 3.86 9.91 12.48
N GLU A 199 2.84 10.63 12.08
CA GLU A 199 1.50 10.46 12.63
C GLU A 199 0.87 9.17 12.13
N LYS A 200 0.14 8.48 13.00
CA LYS A 200 -0.55 7.23 12.65
C LYS A 200 -1.61 7.44 11.55
N SER A 201 -2.26 8.61 11.54
CA SER A 201 -3.18 9.04 10.47
C SER A 201 -2.50 9.01 9.11
N ILE A 202 -1.28 9.56 8.99
CA ILE A 202 -0.52 9.57 7.73
C ILE A 202 -0.21 8.14 7.26
N ILE A 203 0.14 7.23 8.17
CA ILE A 203 0.43 5.82 7.83
C ILE A 203 -0.81 5.10 7.27
N ILE A 204 -2.02 5.44 7.73
CA ILE A 204 -3.25 4.70 7.39
C ILE A 204 -4.05 5.39 6.27
N GLU A 205 -4.22 6.71 6.35
CA GLU A 205 -5.07 7.47 5.44
C GLU A 205 -4.42 7.68 4.07
N LEU A 206 -3.10 7.90 4.03
CA LEU A 206 -2.40 8.17 2.77
C LEU A 206 -2.39 6.96 1.82
N PRO A 207 -2.07 5.71 2.25
CA PRO A 207 -2.21 4.55 1.37
C PRO A 207 -3.61 4.32 0.87
N THR A 208 -4.62 4.56 1.71
CA THR A 208 -6.03 4.46 1.32
C THR A 208 -6.35 5.47 0.21
N LYS A 209 -5.97 6.74 0.41
CA LYS A 209 -6.16 7.82 -0.58
C LYS A 209 -5.45 7.53 -1.91
N ILE A 210 -4.21 7.03 -1.85
CA ILE A 210 -3.43 6.64 -3.04
C ILE A 210 -4.11 5.48 -3.77
N SER A 211 -4.50 4.42 -3.06
CA SER A 211 -5.11 3.23 -3.67
C SER A 211 -6.46 3.56 -4.31
N GLU A 212 -7.29 4.37 -3.65
CA GLU A 212 -8.55 4.86 -4.23
C GLU A 212 -8.30 5.66 -5.51
N MET A 213 -7.29 6.52 -5.52
CA MET A 213 -6.94 7.32 -6.69
C MET A 213 -6.41 6.43 -7.82
N VAL A 214 -5.52 5.47 -7.53
CA VAL A 214 -5.01 4.53 -8.53
C VAL A 214 -6.15 3.73 -9.16
N ASN A 215 -7.09 3.22 -8.36
CA ASN A 215 -8.23 2.48 -8.90
C ASN A 215 -9.11 3.36 -9.81
N LYS A 216 -9.41 4.59 -9.39
CA LYS A 216 -10.16 5.56 -10.20
C LYS A 216 -9.45 5.85 -11.53
N ILE A 217 -8.15 6.10 -11.48
CA ILE A 217 -7.34 6.36 -12.68
C ILE A 217 -7.26 5.13 -13.56
N ASN A 218 -7.05 3.94 -12.99
CA ASN A 218 -7.02 2.70 -13.75
C ASN A 218 -8.32 2.46 -14.52
N VAL A 219 -9.48 2.67 -13.89
CA VAL A 219 -10.78 2.54 -14.58
C VAL A 219 -10.89 3.50 -15.77
N LEU A 220 -10.40 4.75 -15.62
CA LEU A 220 -10.35 5.71 -16.73
C LEU A 220 -9.40 5.26 -17.85
N LEU A 221 -8.21 4.77 -17.49
CA LEU A 221 -7.21 4.28 -18.44
C LEU A 221 -7.70 3.05 -19.21
N LEU A 222 -8.45 2.16 -18.56
CA LEU A 222 -9.07 1.00 -19.21
C LEU A 222 -10.08 1.40 -20.29
N GLN A 223 -10.74 2.56 -20.18
CA GLN A 223 -11.63 3.02 -21.25
C GLN A 223 -10.89 3.56 -22.47
N LEU A 224 -9.60 3.90 -22.31
CA LEU A 224 -8.77 4.44 -23.39
C LEU A 224 -8.08 3.35 -24.22
N ASP A 225 -8.38 2.07 -23.96
CA ASP A 225 -7.80 0.90 -24.64
C ASP A 225 -6.27 0.96 -24.76
N LEU A 226 -5.63 1.32 -23.63
CA LEU A 226 -4.17 1.42 -23.53
C LEU A 226 -3.54 0.03 -23.42
N ASP A 227 -2.28 -0.11 -23.83
CA ASP A 227 -1.56 -1.35 -23.62
C ASP A 227 -1.27 -1.63 -22.15
N SER A 228 -1.17 -2.92 -21.82
CA SER A 228 -0.93 -3.42 -20.47
C SER A 228 0.53 -3.27 -20.00
N SER A 229 1.27 -2.29 -20.51
CA SER A 229 2.67 -2.07 -20.15
C SER A 229 2.84 -1.34 -18.81
N LEU A 230 1.83 -0.61 -18.38
CA LEU A 230 1.83 0.10 -17.11
C LEU A 230 1.57 -0.88 -15.96
N THR A 231 2.57 -1.07 -15.09
CA THR A 231 2.42 -1.97 -13.94
C THR A 231 1.69 -1.29 -12.80
N VAL A 232 1.14 -2.09 -11.89
CA VAL A 232 0.48 -1.61 -10.67
C VAL A 232 1.45 -0.82 -9.81
N ASP A 233 2.68 -1.29 -9.70
CA ASP A 233 3.74 -0.65 -8.92
C ASP A 233 4.09 0.72 -9.51
N ASP A 234 4.18 0.84 -10.84
CA ASP A 234 4.39 2.14 -11.51
C ASP A 234 3.26 3.12 -11.22
N MET A 235 2.01 2.65 -11.30
CA MET A 235 0.84 3.48 -11.00
C MET A 235 0.89 4.06 -9.59
N HIS A 236 1.18 3.23 -8.58
CA HIS A 236 1.19 3.69 -7.19
C HIS A 236 2.41 4.55 -6.87
N CYS A 237 3.58 4.25 -7.41
CA CYS A 237 4.76 5.10 -7.26
C CYS A 237 4.50 6.52 -7.78
N ILE A 238 3.92 6.62 -8.98
CA ILE A 238 3.60 7.91 -9.61
C ILE A 238 2.50 8.64 -8.85
N VAL A 239 1.38 7.98 -8.55
CA VAL A 239 0.25 8.60 -7.83
C VAL A 239 0.68 9.04 -6.42
N GLY A 240 1.39 8.18 -5.69
CA GLY A 240 1.89 8.50 -4.35
C GLY A 240 2.82 9.71 -4.36
N HIS A 241 3.77 9.76 -5.28
CA HIS A 241 4.67 10.91 -5.43
C HIS A 241 3.91 12.21 -5.72
N VAL A 242 2.92 12.17 -6.63
CA VAL A 242 2.13 13.36 -6.99
C VAL A 242 1.26 13.83 -5.83
N ILE A 243 0.58 12.93 -5.12
CA ILE A 243 -0.25 13.28 -3.96
C ILE A 243 0.59 13.91 -2.84
N LEU A 244 1.76 13.33 -2.55
CA LEU A 244 2.68 13.86 -1.54
C LEU A 244 3.21 15.26 -1.90
N LYS A 245 3.44 15.52 -3.19
CA LYS A 245 3.95 16.80 -3.70
C LYS A 245 2.89 17.90 -3.69
N LEU A 246 1.64 17.59 -4.06
CA LEU A 246 0.61 18.60 -4.30
C LEU A 246 -0.19 18.99 -3.05
N GLN A 247 -0.17 18.20 -1.96
CA GLN A 247 -0.72 18.48 -0.62
C GLN A 247 -2.17 19.00 -0.49
N GLU A 248 -2.91 19.22 -1.59
CA GLU A 248 -4.25 19.82 -1.63
C GLU A 248 -5.25 19.01 -2.48
N ASP A 249 -6.56 19.21 -2.23
CA ASP A 249 -7.70 18.59 -2.94
C ASP A 249 -7.91 19.11 -4.38
N LYS A 250 -6.82 19.30 -5.11
CA LYS A 250 -6.80 19.70 -6.52
C LYS A 250 -6.79 18.46 -7.41
N LEU A 251 -7.94 17.78 -7.43
CA LEU A 251 -8.14 16.54 -8.17
C LEU A 251 -7.72 16.65 -9.65
N GLU A 252 -8.05 17.77 -10.28
CA GLU A 252 -7.71 18.06 -11.67
C GLU A 252 -6.19 18.13 -11.91
N GLU A 253 -5.42 18.61 -10.93
CA GLU A 253 -3.97 18.71 -11.03
C GLU A 253 -3.31 17.36 -10.81
N ILE A 254 -3.78 16.63 -9.80
CA ILE A 254 -3.33 15.26 -9.53
C ILE A 254 -3.56 14.38 -10.76
N LEU A 255 -4.78 14.39 -11.31
CA LEU A 255 -5.14 13.57 -12.46
C LEU A 255 -4.28 13.91 -13.69
N LEU A 256 -4.13 15.19 -14.01
CA LEU A 256 -3.32 15.63 -15.15
C LEU A 256 -1.83 15.29 -14.98
N GLU A 257 -1.25 15.53 -13.81
CA GLU A 257 0.17 15.23 -13.55
C GLU A 257 0.44 13.72 -13.60
N VAL A 258 -0.44 12.90 -13.00
CA VAL A 258 -0.34 11.44 -13.04
C VAL A 258 -0.45 10.92 -14.46
N MET A 259 -1.50 11.27 -15.20
CA MET A 259 -1.69 10.80 -16.58
C MET A 259 -0.52 11.21 -17.48
N THR A 260 0.03 12.42 -17.29
CA THR A 260 1.21 12.87 -18.03
C THR A 260 2.45 12.02 -17.72
N LYS A 261 2.64 11.61 -16.47
CA LYS A 261 3.76 10.75 -16.04
C LYS A 261 3.63 9.30 -16.52
N PHE A 262 2.43 8.84 -16.89
CA PHE A 262 2.23 7.51 -17.48
C PHE A 262 2.59 7.43 -18.96
N ILE A 263 2.47 8.53 -19.72
CA ILE A 263 2.79 8.59 -21.16
C ILE A 263 4.13 7.90 -21.53
N PRO A 264 5.28 8.21 -20.87
CA PRO A 264 6.56 7.60 -21.25
C PRO A 264 6.66 6.10 -20.94
N LEU A 265 5.75 5.54 -20.14
CA LEU A 265 5.75 4.13 -19.76
C LEU A 265 4.92 3.26 -20.72
N LEU A 266 4.07 3.88 -21.54
CA LEU A 266 3.15 3.19 -22.45
C LEU A 266 3.75 3.05 -23.85
N LYS A 267 3.52 1.91 -24.50
CA LYS A 267 3.94 1.73 -25.91
C LYS A 267 2.95 2.39 -26.87
N ASN A 268 1.66 2.39 -26.54
CA ASN A 268 0.60 3.05 -27.32
C ASN A 268 0.02 4.21 -26.52
N PHE A 269 0.86 5.22 -26.29
CA PHE A 269 0.53 6.42 -25.50
C PHE A 269 -0.40 7.44 -26.21
N GLY A 270 -0.67 7.26 -27.51
CA GLY A 270 -1.43 8.22 -28.34
C GLY A 270 -2.80 8.62 -27.76
N PRO A 271 -3.67 7.65 -27.39
CA PRO A 271 -4.96 7.94 -26.77
C PRO A 271 -4.83 8.75 -25.47
N LEU A 272 -3.83 8.42 -24.64
CA LEU A 272 -3.58 9.13 -23.40
C LEU A 272 -3.12 10.57 -23.63
N VAL A 273 -2.23 10.81 -24.60
CA VAL A 273 -1.80 12.17 -24.99
C VAL A 273 -2.99 13.01 -25.43
N PHE A 274 -3.89 12.44 -26.25
CA PHE A 274 -5.10 13.13 -26.68
C PHE A 274 -6.01 13.49 -25.50
N ALA A 275 -6.24 12.55 -24.59
CA ALA A 275 -7.04 12.76 -23.39
C ALA A 275 -6.44 13.88 -22.51
N CYS A 276 -5.14 13.82 -22.23
CA CYS A 276 -4.43 14.86 -21.48
C CYS A 276 -4.57 16.24 -22.14
N ALA A 277 -4.41 16.33 -23.46
CA ALA A 277 -4.54 17.60 -24.18
C ALA A 277 -5.95 18.19 -24.09
N LYS A 278 -6.99 17.35 -24.11
CA LYS A 278 -8.40 17.78 -23.92
C LYS A 278 -8.66 18.23 -22.48
N LEU A 279 -8.20 17.46 -21.50
CA LEU A 279 -8.33 17.80 -20.08
C LEU A 279 -7.61 19.13 -19.75
N TRP A 280 -6.45 19.39 -20.35
CA TRP A 280 -5.75 20.68 -20.24
C TRP A 280 -6.56 21.84 -20.78
N LYS A 281 -7.24 21.67 -21.92
CA LYS A 281 -8.14 22.69 -22.48
C LYS A 281 -9.34 22.96 -21.57
N PHE A 282 -9.92 21.91 -20.98
CA PHE A 282 -11.01 22.06 -20.02
C PHE A 282 -10.55 22.76 -18.74
N LYS A 283 -9.34 22.46 -18.25
CA LYS A 283 -8.73 23.18 -17.13
C LYS A 283 -8.58 24.68 -17.43
N GLN A 284 -8.06 25.03 -18.61
CA GLN A 284 -7.91 26.43 -19.02
C GLN A 284 -9.25 27.16 -19.17
N ALA A 285 -10.27 26.48 -19.68
CA ALA A 285 -11.62 27.04 -19.80
C ALA A 285 -12.36 27.17 -18.45
N GLY A 286 -11.89 26.49 -17.41
CA GLY A 286 -12.48 26.49 -16.06
C GLY A 286 -13.83 25.78 -15.93
N SER A 287 -14.46 25.38 -17.05
CA SER A 287 -15.75 24.70 -17.08
C SER A 287 -15.85 23.69 -18.23
N VAL A 288 -16.72 22.70 -18.08
CA VAL A 288 -16.93 21.62 -19.07
C VAL A 288 -18.35 21.05 -18.98
N LYS A 289 -18.90 20.56 -20.09
CA LYS A 289 -20.12 19.74 -20.04
C LYS A 289 -19.76 18.30 -19.69
N MET A 290 -20.57 17.66 -18.85
CA MET A 290 -20.34 16.26 -18.46
C MET A 290 -20.23 15.31 -19.66
N SER A 291 -21.02 15.52 -20.71
CA SER A 291 -20.96 14.74 -21.96
C SER A 291 -19.61 14.89 -22.68
N GLU A 292 -19.04 16.09 -22.71
CA GLU A 292 -17.73 16.35 -23.33
C GLU A 292 -16.60 15.70 -22.51
N LEU A 293 -16.72 15.72 -21.18
CA LEU A 293 -15.76 15.09 -20.28
C LEU A 293 -15.80 13.55 -20.40
N LYS A 294 -16.99 12.95 -20.38
CA LYS A 294 -17.16 11.51 -20.57
C LYS A 294 -16.62 11.03 -21.93
N ALA A 295 -16.87 11.80 -23.00
CA ALA A 295 -16.38 11.49 -24.33
C ALA A 295 -14.85 11.48 -24.44
N VAL A 296 -14.13 12.24 -23.60
CA VAL A 296 -12.65 12.17 -23.54
C VAL A 296 -12.18 10.77 -23.16
N PHE A 297 -12.93 10.08 -22.32
CA PHE A 297 -12.64 8.73 -21.87
C PHE A 297 -13.46 7.67 -22.60
N GLY A 298 -14.09 7.98 -23.73
CA GLY A 298 -14.90 7.00 -24.46
C GLY A 298 -16.11 6.45 -23.68
N MET A 299 -16.54 7.16 -22.63
CA MET A 299 -17.72 6.80 -21.86
C MET A 299 -18.94 7.48 -22.49
N GLU A 300 -19.98 6.73 -22.84
CA GLU A 300 -21.30 7.27 -23.22
C GLU A 300 -22.30 7.06 -22.06
#